data_AF-A0A3E2J2I8-F1
#
_entry.id   AF-A0A3E2J2I8-F1
#
_cell.length_a   1.000
_cell.length_b   1.000
_cell.length_c   1.000
_cell.angle_alpha   90.00
_cell.angle_beta   90.00
_cell.angle_gamma   90.00
#
_symmetry.space_group_name_H-M   'P 1'
#
loop_
_entity.id
_entity.type
_entity.pdbx_description
1 polymer ?
#
loop_
_entity_poly.entity_id
_entity_poly.type
_entity_poly.pdbx_seq_one_letter_code
_entity_poly.pdbx_strand_id
1 'polypeptide(L)'
;MFCHQCEQTPTGGCKVIGVCGKDENIASLQDTIVFALKGIAAYRTHAAQLGYTDPFVDQVTHEALYMTLTNSNFNTQEHIDMAMKVGKAAIRVMELLDKAHTERLGVPEPIRVSQNRIEGKCIVVTGHNLFALEELLKQTEGKGINIYTHSEMLPAQGYPALKRFPHLKGNIGKAWFDQRRLFEKFPGAILATTNCVMPIKGTYADRFFSYEVAGLEGVRKIENDDFTLLIEKALQLPEANMQSDETLLTGFHHQTVLGIAPEVIEAVKDGKIKRFFVIAGCDAPGKGGEYYRELATSLPPETVILTTSCGKFRFNDVDYGTVPGTNIPRYMDLGQCNNSVSTVKIAAALAEAFDCPINELPVSIVLSWFEQKAVAILLGLFSLGIQDIRIGPKPPEFISEGVLEVLQDTFNLILITNAKGDMETMLSL
;
A
#
# COMPACT_ATOMS: atom_id res chain seq x y z
N MET A 1 -12.24 2.94 24.68
CA MET A 1 -13.04 3.32 23.47
C MET A 1 -13.11 4.84 23.30
N PHE A 2 -13.56 5.34 22.15
CA PHE A 2 -14.01 6.73 21.97
C PHE A 2 -15.16 6.82 20.96
N CYS A 3 -16.40 7.01 21.41
CA CYS A 3 -17.57 7.10 20.53
C CYS A 3 -18.40 8.35 20.82
N HIS A 4 -18.77 9.09 19.78
CA HIS A 4 -19.46 10.38 19.87
C HIS A 4 -20.51 10.60 18.77
N GLN A 5 -21.05 9.52 18.21
CA GLN A 5 -21.90 9.60 17.01
C GLN A 5 -23.39 9.87 17.30
N CYS A 6 -23.82 9.81 18.57
CA CYS A 6 -25.23 10.00 18.94
C CYS A 6 -25.41 11.21 19.86
N GLU A 7 -26.62 11.77 19.88
CA GLU A 7 -26.97 12.97 20.66
C GLU A 7 -26.79 12.78 22.17
N GLN A 8 -26.99 11.57 22.68
CA GLN A 8 -26.86 11.26 24.11
C GLN A 8 -25.40 11.20 24.61
N THR A 9 -24.41 11.34 23.74
CA THR A 9 -23.00 11.27 24.15
C THR A 9 -22.69 12.39 25.16
N PRO A 10 -21.94 12.10 26.25
CA PRO A 10 -21.47 13.14 27.13
C PRO A 10 -20.49 14.06 26.38
N THR A 11 -20.32 15.27 26.90
CA THR A 11 -19.29 16.21 26.44
C THR A 11 -17.93 15.52 26.42
N GLY A 12 -17.30 15.45 25.24
CA GLY A 12 -16.01 14.79 25.06
C GLY A 12 -16.07 13.29 24.79
N GLY A 13 -17.24 12.70 24.50
CA GLY A 13 -17.39 11.33 24.01
C GLY A 13 -17.49 10.25 25.08
N CYS A 14 -18.07 9.11 24.72
CA CYS A 14 -18.07 7.89 25.54
C CYS A 14 -16.67 7.24 25.52
N LYS A 15 -16.05 7.07 26.69
CA LYS A 15 -14.64 6.61 26.81
C LYS A 15 -14.45 5.23 27.42
N VAL A 16 -15.38 4.80 28.28
CA VAL A 16 -15.33 3.52 29.01
C VAL A 16 -16.44 2.60 28.53
N ILE A 17 -17.68 3.08 28.61
CA ILE A 17 -18.88 2.43 28.06
C ILE A 17 -19.74 3.50 27.38
N GLY A 18 -20.44 3.13 26.33
CA GLY A 18 -21.46 3.97 25.70
C GLY A 18 -22.65 4.17 26.63
N VAL A 19 -23.25 5.36 26.61
CA VAL A 19 -24.55 5.61 27.27
C VAL A 19 -25.66 4.69 26.75
N CYS A 20 -25.51 4.20 25.52
CA CYS A 20 -26.38 3.20 24.90
C CYS A 20 -26.07 1.75 25.29
N GLY A 21 -25.09 1.50 26.16
CA GLY A 21 -24.65 0.17 26.58
C GLY A 21 -23.58 -0.47 25.69
N LYS A 22 -23.09 0.20 24.63
CA LYS A 22 -21.99 -0.31 23.79
C LYS A 22 -20.69 -0.37 24.60
N ASP A 23 -20.12 -1.57 24.76
CA ASP A 23 -18.83 -1.75 25.43
C ASP A 23 -17.64 -1.37 24.53
N GLU A 24 -16.43 -1.46 25.08
CA GLU A 24 -15.22 -1.08 24.38
C GLU A 24 -14.81 -2.02 23.25
N ASN A 25 -15.13 -3.32 23.34
CA ASN A 25 -14.78 -4.32 22.34
C ASN A 25 -15.65 -4.15 21.10
N ILE A 26 -16.96 -3.97 21.28
CA ILE A 26 -17.88 -3.68 20.19
C ILE A 26 -17.50 -2.33 19.55
N ALA A 27 -17.18 -1.30 20.34
CA ALA A 27 -16.71 -0.04 19.79
C ALA A 27 -15.43 -0.21 18.95
N SER A 28 -14.47 -0.99 19.44
CA SER A 28 -13.21 -1.30 18.75
C SER A 28 -13.43 -2.07 17.43
N LEU A 29 -14.32 -3.07 17.41
CA LEU A 29 -14.68 -3.80 16.20
C LEU A 29 -15.39 -2.89 15.18
N GLN A 30 -16.30 -2.02 15.63
CA GLN A 30 -16.97 -1.06 14.75
C GLN A 30 -15.96 -0.07 14.12
N ASP A 31 -15.01 0.46 14.90
CA ASP A 31 -13.95 1.32 14.37
C ASP A 31 -13.08 0.57 13.35
N THR A 32 -12.72 -0.68 13.63
CA THR A 32 -11.94 -1.55 12.74
C THR A 32 -12.67 -1.77 11.40
N ILE A 33 -13.96 -2.09 11.45
CA ILE A 33 -14.83 -2.25 10.27
C ILE A 33 -14.85 -0.95 9.46
N VAL A 34 -15.16 0.19 10.09
CA VAL A 34 -15.27 1.49 9.41
C VAL A 34 -13.94 1.90 8.79
N PHE A 35 -12.81 1.64 9.46
CA PHE A 35 -11.49 1.91 8.88
C PHE A 35 -11.17 1.00 7.70
N ALA A 36 -11.44 -0.30 7.77
CA ALA A 36 -11.27 -1.16 6.60
C ALA A 36 -12.16 -0.72 5.41
N LEU A 37 -13.40 -0.29 5.67
CA LEU A 37 -14.29 0.25 4.63
C LEU A 37 -13.72 1.50 3.95
N LYS A 38 -12.97 2.37 4.66
CA LYS A 38 -12.26 3.50 4.03
C LYS A 38 -11.19 3.02 3.05
N GLY A 39 -10.45 1.97 3.41
CA GLY A 39 -9.48 1.33 2.51
C GLY A 39 -10.15 0.72 1.27
N ILE A 40 -11.24 -0.02 1.48
CA ILE A 40 -12.06 -0.58 0.39
C ILE A 40 -12.60 0.52 -0.53
N ALA A 41 -13.13 1.61 0.03
CA ALA A 41 -13.64 2.74 -0.74
C ALA A 41 -12.56 3.37 -1.62
N ALA A 42 -11.32 3.46 -1.15
CA ALA A 42 -10.20 3.98 -1.95
C ALA A 42 -9.94 3.10 -3.19
N TYR A 43 -9.88 1.77 -3.03
CA TYR A 43 -9.70 0.84 -4.15
C TYR A 43 -10.91 0.79 -5.06
N ARG A 44 -12.12 0.74 -4.48
CA ARG A 44 -13.39 0.67 -5.21
C ARG A 44 -13.63 1.89 -6.08
N THR A 45 -13.30 3.08 -5.57
CA THR A 45 -13.37 4.35 -6.31
C THR A 45 -12.47 4.30 -7.53
N HIS A 46 -11.22 3.87 -7.35
CA HIS A 46 -10.27 3.78 -8.46
C HIS A 46 -10.67 2.73 -9.51
N ALA A 47 -11.15 1.56 -9.06
CA ALA A 47 -11.68 0.53 -9.97
C ALA A 47 -12.89 1.03 -10.78
N ALA A 48 -13.78 1.82 -10.16
CA ALA A 48 -14.95 2.41 -10.83
C ALA A 48 -14.55 3.32 -11.99
N GLN A 49 -13.52 4.16 -11.81
CA GLN A 49 -13.00 5.04 -12.85
C GLN A 49 -12.48 4.27 -14.07
N LEU A 50 -12.00 3.04 -13.84
CA LEU A 50 -11.55 2.14 -14.89
C LEU A 50 -12.70 1.31 -15.50
N GLY A 51 -13.95 1.52 -15.06
CA GLY A 51 -15.14 0.79 -15.53
C GLY A 51 -15.44 -0.51 -14.79
N TYR A 52 -14.76 -0.79 -13.68
CA TYR A 52 -14.90 -2.04 -12.93
C TYR A 52 -15.72 -1.85 -11.65
N THR A 53 -16.62 -2.79 -11.38
CA THR A 53 -17.48 -2.81 -10.19
C THR A 53 -17.63 -4.23 -9.66
N ASP A 54 -17.94 -4.37 -8.37
CA ASP A 54 -18.25 -5.66 -7.74
C ASP A 54 -19.45 -5.50 -6.79
N PRO A 55 -20.64 -6.05 -7.13
CA PRO A 55 -21.84 -5.93 -6.32
C PRO A 55 -21.68 -6.48 -4.89
N PHE A 56 -20.82 -7.47 -4.67
CA PHE A 56 -20.56 -7.99 -3.33
C PHE A 56 -19.89 -6.92 -2.46
N VAL A 57 -18.85 -6.26 -2.99
CA VAL A 57 -18.14 -5.19 -2.27
C VAL A 57 -19.09 -4.05 -1.93
N ASP A 58 -19.95 -3.66 -2.87
CA ASP A 58 -20.92 -2.60 -2.69
C ASP A 58 -21.97 -2.99 -1.62
N GLN A 59 -22.49 -4.22 -1.66
CA GLN A 59 -23.43 -4.73 -0.65
C GLN A 59 -22.81 -4.78 0.75
N VAL A 60 -21.62 -5.37 0.90
CA VAL A 60 -20.93 -5.49 2.20
C VAL A 60 -20.67 -4.11 2.80
N THR A 61 -20.33 -3.12 1.97
CA THR A 61 -20.11 -1.75 2.43
C THR A 61 -21.36 -1.16 3.08
N HIS A 62 -22.54 -1.35 2.48
CA HIS A 62 -23.80 -0.85 3.04
C HIS A 62 -24.21 -1.59 4.32
N GLU A 63 -24.10 -2.92 4.33
CA GLU A 63 -24.45 -3.75 5.49
C GLU A 63 -23.55 -3.43 6.69
N ALA A 64 -22.24 -3.31 6.46
CA ALA A 64 -21.27 -3.02 7.50
C ALA A 64 -21.49 -1.62 8.11
N LEU A 65 -21.74 -0.59 7.29
CA LEU A 65 -22.07 0.75 7.80
C LEU A 65 -23.36 0.74 8.62
N TYR A 66 -24.40 0.03 8.15
CA TYR A 66 -25.68 -0.07 8.85
C TYR A 66 -25.53 -0.77 10.21
N MET A 67 -24.69 -1.81 10.29
CA MET A 67 -24.36 -2.49 11.54
C MET A 67 -23.73 -1.54 12.57
N THR A 68 -22.93 -0.56 12.14
CA THR A 68 -22.26 0.39 13.06
C THR A 68 -23.13 1.56 13.54
N LEU A 69 -24.39 1.66 13.09
CA LEU A 69 -25.32 2.68 13.58
C LEU A 69 -25.63 2.52 15.07
N THR A 70 -25.99 3.64 15.71
CA THR A 70 -26.44 3.66 17.10
C THR A 70 -27.65 2.75 17.29
N ASN A 71 -27.59 1.88 18.29
CA ASN A 71 -28.64 0.92 18.65
C ASN A 71 -29.00 -0.10 17.54
N SER A 72 -28.06 -0.40 16.63
CA SER A 72 -28.28 -1.37 15.55
C SER A 72 -27.90 -2.79 15.96
N ASN A 73 -26.67 -2.99 16.45
CA ASN A 73 -26.16 -4.31 16.82
C ASN A 73 -25.24 -4.24 18.05
N PHE A 74 -25.41 -5.17 18.99
CA PHE A 74 -24.58 -5.31 20.20
C PHE A 74 -24.04 -6.75 20.38
N ASN A 75 -24.09 -7.59 19.35
CA ASN A 75 -23.58 -8.97 19.40
C ASN A 75 -22.12 -9.00 18.92
N THR A 76 -21.20 -9.35 19.81
CA THR A 76 -19.76 -9.39 19.50
C THR A 76 -19.39 -10.35 18.37
N GLN A 77 -19.97 -11.56 18.33
CA GLN A 77 -19.66 -12.54 17.29
C GLN A 77 -20.10 -12.04 15.91
N GLU A 78 -21.27 -11.41 15.81
CA GLU A 78 -21.75 -10.85 14.54
C GLU A 78 -20.84 -9.71 14.04
N HIS A 79 -20.21 -8.95 14.93
CA HIS A 79 -19.22 -7.95 14.55
C HIS A 79 -17.91 -8.59 14.07
N ILE A 80 -17.47 -9.70 14.67
CA ILE A 80 -16.31 -10.47 14.20
C ILE A 80 -16.59 -11.04 12.81
N ASP A 81 -17.76 -11.65 12.62
CA ASP A 81 -18.19 -12.20 11.33
C ASP A 81 -18.28 -11.12 10.25
N MET A 82 -18.80 -9.93 10.61
CA MET A 82 -18.82 -8.77 9.71
C MET A 82 -17.40 -8.29 9.38
N ALA A 83 -16.48 -8.23 10.34
CA ALA A 83 -15.09 -7.87 10.08
C ALA A 83 -14.42 -8.84 9.10
N MET A 84 -14.68 -10.15 9.22
CA MET A 84 -14.21 -11.15 8.26
C MET A 84 -14.88 -11.00 6.89
N LYS A 85 -16.18 -10.67 6.85
CA LYS A 85 -16.90 -10.38 5.60
C LYS A 85 -16.35 -9.14 4.89
N VAL A 86 -16.00 -8.11 5.65
CA VAL A 86 -15.30 -6.90 5.16
C VAL A 86 -13.90 -7.25 4.66
N GLY A 87 -13.17 -8.14 5.34
CA GLY A 87 -11.90 -8.69 4.85
C GLY A 87 -12.03 -9.37 3.48
N LYS A 88 -13.06 -10.19 3.28
CA LYS A 88 -13.36 -10.81 1.97
C LYS A 88 -13.64 -9.74 0.90
N ALA A 89 -14.37 -8.68 1.25
CA ALA A 89 -14.59 -7.56 0.34
C ALA A 89 -13.29 -6.81 0.01
N ALA A 90 -12.36 -6.69 0.96
CA ALA A 90 -11.03 -6.12 0.73
C ALA A 90 -10.20 -6.92 -0.27
N ILE A 91 -10.18 -8.26 -0.15
CA ILE A 91 -9.51 -9.12 -1.14
C ILE A 91 -10.13 -8.92 -2.53
N ARG A 92 -11.46 -9.02 -2.64
CA ARG A 92 -12.17 -8.91 -3.91
C ARG A 92 -11.96 -7.56 -4.60
N VAL A 93 -11.99 -6.45 -3.87
CA VAL A 93 -11.76 -5.12 -4.49
C VAL A 93 -10.31 -4.94 -4.93
N MET A 94 -9.33 -5.53 -4.22
CA MET A 94 -7.94 -5.53 -4.66
C MET A 94 -7.74 -6.38 -5.90
N GLU A 95 -8.37 -7.56 -5.99
CA GLU A 95 -8.38 -8.39 -7.21
C GLU A 95 -9.03 -7.68 -8.39
N LEU A 96 -10.15 -7.00 -8.16
CA LEU A 96 -10.85 -6.20 -9.17
C LEU A 96 -9.95 -5.08 -9.71
N LEU A 97 -9.27 -4.36 -8.82
CA LEU A 97 -8.37 -3.28 -9.21
C LEU A 97 -7.10 -3.79 -9.91
N ASP A 98 -6.53 -4.89 -9.44
CA ASP A 98 -5.41 -5.60 -10.08
C ASP A 98 -5.76 -6.01 -11.51
N LYS A 99 -6.94 -6.60 -11.72
CA LYS A 99 -7.48 -6.91 -13.04
C LYS A 99 -7.63 -5.65 -13.89
N ALA A 100 -8.25 -4.60 -13.35
CA ALA A 100 -8.49 -3.35 -14.06
C ALA A 100 -7.17 -2.70 -14.54
N HIS A 101 -6.14 -2.72 -13.69
CA HIS A 101 -4.81 -2.22 -14.05
C HIS A 101 -4.16 -3.09 -15.12
N THR A 102 -4.13 -4.41 -14.94
CA THR A 102 -3.41 -5.30 -15.87
C THR A 102 -4.07 -5.41 -17.24
N GLU A 103 -5.41 -5.44 -17.34
CA GLU A 103 -6.12 -5.46 -18.63
C GLU A 103 -5.95 -4.14 -19.40
N ARG A 104 -5.82 -3.01 -18.70
CA ARG A 104 -5.67 -1.69 -19.33
C ARG A 104 -4.22 -1.33 -19.65
N LEU A 105 -3.31 -1.60 -18.71
CA LEU A 105 -1.95 -1.07 -18.72
C LEU A 105 -0.88 -2.14 -19.02
N GLY A 106 -1.28 -3.42 -19.08
CA GLY A 106 -0.37 -4.55 -19.16
C GLY A 106 0.11 -5.01 -17.79
N VAL A 107 0.75 -6.18 -17.76
CA VAL A 107 1.36 -6.74 -16.55
C VAL A 107 2.66 -5.98 -16.26
N PRO A 108 2.89 -5.51 -15.02
CA PRO A 108 4.15 -4.86 -14.67
C PRO A 108 5.37 -5.76 -14.91
N GLU A 109 6.39 -5.20 -15.56
CA GLU A 109 7.67 -5.86 -15.83
C GLU A 109 8.79 -5.31 -14.95
N PRO A 110 9.77 -6.14 -14.54
CA PRO A 110 10.87 -5.70 -13.69
C PRO A 110 11.70 -4.61 -14.36
N ILE A 111 11.86 -3.48 -13.67
CA ILE A 111 12.57 -2.32 -14.19
C ILE A 111 13.39 -1.61 -13.12
N ARG A 112 14.62 -1.23 -13.48
CA ARG A 112 15.41 -0.26 -12.71
C ARG A 112 15.04 1.16 -13.11
N VAL A 113 14.61 1.95 -12.14
CA VAL A 113 14.11 3.31 -12.28
C VAL A 113 15.14 4.28 -11.70
N SER A 114 15.44 5.37 -12.41
CA SER A 114 16.27 6.44 -11.84
C SER A 114 15.57 7.11 -10.65
N GLN A 115 16.33 7.39 -9.60
CA GLN A 115 15.84 8.08 -8.41
C GLN A 115 16.50 9.45 -8.28
N ASN A 116 15.70 10.49 -8.03
CA ASN A 116 16.16 11.87 -7.78
C ASN A 116 16.91 12.56 -8.93
N ARG A 117 17.01 11.94 -10.11
CA ARG A 117 17.51 12.57 -11.33
C ARG A 117 16.37 13.25 -12.07
N ILE A 118 16.37 14.58 -12.11
CA ILE A 118 15.32 15.37 -12.78
C ILE A 118 15.89 16.41 -13.76
N GLU A 119 15.23 16.59 -14.89
CA GLU A 119 15.68 17.47 -15.96
C GLU A 119 14.50 18.17 -16.67
N GLY A 120 14.74 19.37 -17.18
CA GLY A 120 13.80 20.12 -18.02
C GLY A 120 12.55 20.60 -17.28
N LYS A 121 11.52 21.00 -18.04
CA LYS A 121 10.19 21.28 -17.48
C LYS A 121 9.62 19.98 -16.94
N CYS A 122 9.05 20.01 -15.74
CA CYS A 122 8.65 18.75 -15.11
C CYS A 122 7.39 18.84 -14.25
N ILE A 123 6.73 17.68 -14.13
CA ILE A 123 5.61 17.43 -13.22
C ILE A 123 5.97 16.22 -12.36
N VAL A 124 5.76 16.30 -11.05
CA VAL A 124 5.78 15.13 -10.17
C VAL A 124 4.36 14.68 -9.84
N VAL A 125 4.10 13.38 -9.96
CA VAL A 125 2.82 12.74 -9.63
C VAL A 125 2.98 11.90 -8.36
N THR A 126 2.12 12.15 -7.37
CA THR A 126 2.05 11.41 -6.11
C THR A 126 0.64 10.83 -5.90
N GLY A 127 0.51 9.86 -4.99
CA GLY A 127 -0.71 9.11 -4.75
C GLY A 127 -0.68 7.75 -5.42
N HIS A 128 -1.82 7.26 -5.93
CA HIS A 128 -1.94 5.90 -6.44
C HIS A 128 -2.64 5.80 -7.81
N ASN A 129 -3.30 6.87 -8.29
CA ASN A 129 -4.23 6.76 -9.40
C ASN A 129 -3.49 6.65 -10.75
N LEU A 130 -3.43 5.43 -11.29
CA LEU A 130 -2.74 5.16 -12.56
C LEU A 130 -3.53 5.66 -13.78
N PHE A 131 -4.85 5.81 -13.67
CA PHE A 131 -5.68 6.40 -14.71
C PHE A 131 -5.35 7.88 -14.89
N ALA A 132 -5.29 8.65 -13.80
CA ALA A 132 -4.91 10.05 -13.84
C ALA A 132 -3.50 10.26 -14.43
N LEU A 133 -2.55 9.37 -14.09
CA LEU A 133 -1.22 9.40 -14.67
C LEU A 133 -1.25 9.11 -16.18
N GLU A 134 -2.01 8.12 -16.62
CA GLU A 134 -2.14 7.81 -18.05
C GLU A 134 -2.73 8.99 -18.85
N GLU A 135 -3.79 9.63 -18.35
CA GLU A 135 -4.40 10.79 -18.98
C GLU A 135 -3.44 11.99 -19.00
N LEU A 136 -2.71 12.23 -17.92
CA LEU A 136 -1.66 13.25 -17.90
C LEU A 136 -0.56 12.96 -18.94
N LEU A 137 -0.10 11.70 -19.05
CA LEU A 137 0.93 11.31 -20.01
C LEU A 137 0.49 11.56 -21.46
N LYS A 138 -0.75 11.19 -21.81
CA LYS A 138 -1.36 11.48 -23.12
C LYS A 138 -1.39 12.99 -23.40
N GLN A 139 -1.83 13.79 -22.44
CA GLN A 139 -1.99 15.23 -22.63
C GLN A 139 -0.67 16.01 -22.61
N THR A 140 0.41 15.42 -22.09
CA THR A 140 1.76 16.01 -22.05
C THR A 140 2.69 15.54 -23.17
N GLU A 141 2.27 14.55 -23.95
CA GLU A 141 3.06 14.02 -25.06
C GLU A 141 3.41 15.12 -26.07
N GLY A 142 4.69 15.22 -26.43
CA GLY A 142 5.20 16.24 -27.35
C GLY A 142 5.29 17.66 -26.79
N LYS A 143 4.95 17.91 -25.52
CA LYS A 143 4.96 19.27 -24.92
C LYS A 143 6.27 19.65 -24.23
N GLY A 144 7.28 18.78 -24.26
CA GLY A 144 8.59 19.04 -23.63
C GLY A 144 8.56 19.04 -22.09
N ILE A 145 7.59 18.34 -21.48
CA ILE A 145 7.46 18.21 -20.02
C ILE A 145 7.78 16.77 -19.62
N ASN A 146 8.73 16.59 -18.71
CA ASN A 146 9.08 15.31 -18.12
C ASN A 146 8.19 15.00 -16.91
N ILE A 147 7.71 13.76 -16.82
CA ILE A 147 6.86 13.26 -15.73
C ILE A 147 7.71 12.37 -14.81
N TYR A 148 7.61 12.64 -13.51
CA TYR A 148 8.26 11.88 -12.46
C TYR A 148 7.22 11.33 -11.48
N THR A 149 7.47 10.15 -10.94
CA THR A 149 6.65 9.54 -9.90
C THR A 149 7.17 9.88 -8.51
N HIS A 150 6.32 9.80 -7.50
CA HIS A 150 6.68 9.93 -6.10
C HIS A 150 5.91 8.94 -5.24
N SER A 151 6.58 8.38 -4.23
CA SER A 151 6.01 7.44 -3.26
C SER A 151 5.27 6.27 -3.93
N GLU A 152 3.97 6.12 -3.70
CA GLU A 152 3.14 5.04 -4.22
C GLU A 152 2.92 5.07 -5.75
N MET A 153 3.42 6.09 -6.45
CA MET A 153 3.43 6.10 -7.91
C MET A 153 4.65 5.40 -8.52
N LEU A 154 5.68 5.03 -7.73
CA LEU A 154 6.87 4.32 -8.23
C LEU A 154 6.54 3.10 -9.12
N PRO A 155 5.60 2.21 -8.74
CA PRO A 155 5.27 1.02 -9.54
C PRO A 155 4.70 1.32 -10.93
N ALA A 156 4.22 2.54 -11.18
CA ALA A 156 3.74 2.94 -12.51
C ALA A 156 4.79 2.73 -13.61
N GLN A 157 6.07 2.80 -13.24
CA GLN A 157 7.20 2.61 -14.15
C GLN A 157 7.29 1.20 -14.73
N GLY A 158 6.72 0.19 -14.05
CA GLY A 158 6.73 -1.20 -14.51
C GLY A 158 5.64 -1.51 -15.53
N TYR A 159 4.59 -0.69 -15.64
CA TYR A 159 3.46 -0.97 -16.54
C TYR A 159 3.82 -0.66 -18.01
N PRO A 160 3.75 -1.64 -18.94
CA PRO A 160 4.16 -1.45 -20.34
C PRO A 160 3.44 -0.29 -21.05
N ALA A 161 2.13 -0.14 -20.85
CA ALA A 161 1.35 0.92 -21.50
C ALA A 161 1.69 2.33 -21.00
N LEU A 162 2.19 2.46 -19.77
CA LEU A 162 2.69 3.73 -19.25
C LEU A 162 4.14 3.96 -19.69
N LYS A 163 4.95 2.90 -19.72
CA LYS A 163 6.37 3.01 -20.03
C LYS A 163 6.67 3.33 -21.50
N ARG A 164 5.71 3.11 -22.39
CA ARG A 164 5.80 3.55 -23.80
C ARG A 164 6.02 5.07 -23.94
N PHE A 165 5.62 5.86 -22.95
CA PHE A 165 5.80 7.31 -22.95
C PHE A 165 7.23 7.67 -22.49
N PRO A 166 8.13 8.13 -23.38
CA PRO A 166 9.54 8.32 -23.06
C PRO A 166 9.81 9.49 -22.10
N HIS A 167 8.81 10.37 -21.91
CA HIS A 167 8.83 11.45 -20.94
C HIS A 167 8.39 11.01 -19.53
N LEU A 168 7.98 9.75 -19.32
CA LEU A 168 7.91 9.14 -17.98
C LEU A 168 9.32 8.70 -17.54
N LYS A 169 10.04 9.59 -16.86
CA LYS A 169 11.51 9.51 -16.70
C LYS A 169 11.97 8.69 -15.51
N GLY A 170 11.39 8.89 -14.33
CA GLY A 170 11.89 8.26 -13.10
C GLY A 170 11.05 8.56 -11.87
N ASN A 171 11.62 8.31 -10.69
CA ASN A 171 10.99 8.56 -9.40
C ASN A 171 11.78 9.60 -8.59
N ILE A 172 11.11 10.39 -7.75
CA ILE A 172 11.76 11.30 -6.81
C ILE A 172 11.29 11.07 -5.38
N GLY A 173 12.15 11.41 -4.42
CA GLY A 173 11.83 11.33 -3.00
C GLY A 173 11.74 9.91 -2.46
N LYS A 174 11.03 9.79 -1.33
CA LYS A 174 10.83 8.55 -0.56
C LYS A 174 9.33 8.28 -0.37
N ALA A 175 8.95 7.82 0.82
CA ALA A 175 7.57 7.71 1.24
C ALA A 175 6.95 9.09 1.50
N TRP A 176 5.62 9.14 1.54
CA TRP A 176 4.78 10.35 1.55
C TRP A 176 5.18 11.49 2.50
N PHE A 177 5.84 11.23 3.63
CA PHE A 177 6.06 12.25 4.65
C PHE A 177 7.28 13.15 4.38
N ASP A 178 8.14 12.80 3.43
CA ASP A 178 9.22 13.70 3.00
C ASP A 178 8.73 14.82 2.05
N GLN A 179 7.48 14.70 1.58
CA GLN A 179 6.91 15.52 0.52
C GLN A 179 7.01 17.02 0.78
N ARG A 180 6.84 17.49 2.03
CA ARG A 180 6.92 18.94 2.30
C ARG A 180 8.29 19.51 1.97
N ARG A 181 9.36 18.79 2.33
CA ARG A 181 10.74 19.20 2.05
C ARG A 181 11.08 19.01 0.58
N LEU A 182 10.61 17.90 0.00
CA LEU A 182 10.85 17.56 -1.40
C LEU A 182 10.16 18.57 -2.33
N PHE A 183 8.86 18.77 -2.15
CA PHE A 183 8.03 19.63 -3.00
C PHE A 183 8.39 21.10 -2.89
N GLU A 184 8.84 21.58 -1.72
CA GLU A 184 9.41 22.94 -1.59
C GLU A 184 10.60 23.14 -2.54
N LYS A 185 11.48 22.15 -2.64
CA LYS A 185 12.71 22.20 -3.46
C LYS A 185 12.48 21.85 -4.93
N PHE A 186 11.46 21.02 -5.21
CA PHE A 186 11.14 20.58 -6.56
C PHE A 186 10.66 21.78 -7.38
N PRO A 187 11.29 22.14 -8.51
CA PRO A 187 10.96 23.38 -9.24
C PRO A 187 9.69 23.26 -10.10
N GLY A 188 9.28 22.04 -10.45
CA GLY A 188 8.15 21.77 -11.34
C GLY A 188 6.77 21.77 -10.66
N ALA A 189 5.73 21.44 -11.43
CA ALA A 189 4.37 21.35 -10.90
C ALA A 189 4.12 19.99 -10.23
N ILE A 190 3.13 19.93 -9.33
CA ILE A 190 2.84 18.75 -8.51
C ILE A 190 1.40 18.32 -8.75
N LEU A 191 1.18 17.03 -8.94
CA LEU A 191 -0.15 16.42 -8.99
C LEU A 191 -0.30 15.39 -7.87
N ALA A 192 -1.22 15.60 -6.94
CA ALA A 192 -1.63 14.56 -6.00
C ALA A 192 -2.94 13.92 -6.43
N THR A 193 -2.87 12.61 -6.67
CA THR A 193 -3.99 11.83 -7.16
C THR A 193 -4.85 11.22 -6.05
N THR A 194 -4.25 10.97 -4.89
CA THR A 194 -4.90 10.38 -3.70
C THR A 194 -4.17 10.84 -2.43
N ASN A 195 -4.47 10.23 -1.28
CA ASN A 195 -3.60 10.29 -0.12
C ASN A 195 -2.19 9.75 -0.43
N CYS A 196 -1.14 10.14 0.29
CA CYS A 196 -1.14 11.04 1.45
C CYS A 196 -0.70 12.45 1.05
N VAL A 197 -1.65 13.39 1.11
CA VAL A 197 -1.37 14.83 1.00
C VAL A 197 -1.21 15.44 2.40
N MET A 198 -0.35 16.45 2.53
CA MET A 198 -0.14 17.17 3.79
C MET A 198 -0.58 18.62 3.62
N PRO A 199 -1.23 19.23 4.64
CA PRO A 199 -1.50 20.67 4.63
C PRO A 199 -0.23 21.46 4.31
N ILE A 200 -0.37 22.41 3.39
CA ILE A 200 0.75 23.21 2.87
C ILE A 200 1.21 24.16 3.98
N LYS A 201 2.51 24.15 4.25
CA LYS A 201 3.20 25.12 5.13
C LYS A 201 4.26 25.94 4.39
N GLY A 202 4.43 25.66 3.10
CA GLY A 202 5.50 26.19 2.25
C GLY A 202 4.97 27.01 1.09
N THR A 203 5.80 27.23 0.08
CA THR A 203 5.53 28.21 -1.00
C THR A 203 5.02 27.60 -2.30
N TYR A 204 4.72 26.29 -2.31
CA TYR A 204 4.43 25.53 -3.53
C TYR A 204 2.94 25.29 -3.82
N ALA A 205 2.02 25.91 -3.08
CA ALA A 205 0.58 25.73 -3.27
C ALA A 205 0.12 26.15 -4.68
N ASP A 206 0.70 27.22 -5.23
CA ASP A 206 0.32 27.81 -6.52
C ASP A 206 0.67 26.91 -7.73
N ARG A 207 1.53 25.91 -7.53
CA ARG A 207 1.93 24.90 -8.51
C ARG A 207 1.56 23.47 -8.10
N PHE A 208 0.72 23.33 -7.08
CA PHE A 208 0.14 22.07 -6.65
C PHE A 208 -1.26 21.94 -7.25
N PHE A 209 -1.55 20.79 -7.84
CA PHE A 209 -2.87 20.35 -8.27
C PHE A 209 -3.29 19.07 -7.56
N SER A 210 -4.57 18.99 -7.24
CA SER A 210 -5.20 17.81 -6.65
C SER A 210 -6.19 17.20 -7.64
N TYR A 211 -6.48 15.91 -7.48
CA TYR A 211 -7.37 15.16 -8.37
C TYR A 211 -8.40 14.38 -7.53
N GLU A 212 -9.61 14.21 -8.06
CA GLU A 212 -10.68 13.38 -7.47
C GLU A 212 -11.06 13.63 -6.01
N VAL A 213 -10.69 12.75 -5.08
CA VAL A 213 -11.05 12.88 -3.66
C VAL A 213 -9.97 13.68 -2.88
N ALA A 214 -8.73 13.72 -3.37
CA ALA A 214 -7.64 14.41 -2.67
C ALA A 214 -7.86 15.94 -2.68
N GLY A 215 -7.70 16.63 -1.55
CA GLY A 215 -7.91 18.08 -1.49
C GLY A 215 -6.97 18.75 -0.50
N LEU A 216 -6.58 19.99 -0.79
CA LEU A 216 -5.76 20.85 0.06
C LEU A 216 -6.22 22.30 -0.10
N GLU A 217 -6.19 23.07 0.99
CA GLU A 217 -6.49 24.50 0.95
C GLU A 217 -5.50 25.24 0.02
N GLY A 218 -6.00 26.15 -0.80
CA GLY A 218 -5.18 26.93 -1.74
C GLY A 218 -4.60 26.14 -2.92
N VAL A 219 -4.99 24.88 -3.12
CA VAL A 219 -4.52 24.01 -4.21
C VAL A 219 -5.62 23.84 -5.25
N ARG A 220 -5.27 23.97 -6.53
CA ARG A 220 -6.26 23.83 -7.62
C ARG A 220 -6.69 22.38 -7.79
N LYS A 221 -7.93 22.19 -8.24
CA LYS A 221 -8.49 20.87 -8.54
C LYS A 221 -8.46 20.63 -10.05
N ILE A 222 -8.06 19.43 -10.46
CA ILE A 222 -8.27 18.95 -11.83
C ILE A 222 -9.73 18.51 -11.96
N GLU A 223 -10.40 18.96 -13.01
CA GLU A 223 -11.81 18.68 -13.29
C GLU A 223 -11.93 18.03 -14.67
N ASN A 224 -12.84 17.04 -14.80
CA ASN A 224 -13.14 16.36 -16.07
C ASN A 224 -11.92 15.78 -16.80
N ASP A 225 -10.93 15.31 -16.04
CA ASP A 225 -9.64 14.83 -16.57
C ASP A 225 -8.88 15.84 -17.44
N ASP A 226 -9.19 17.14 -17.33
CA ASP A 226 -8.51 18.21 -18.05
C ASP A 226 -7.26 18.69 -17.29
N PHE A 227 -6.08 18.27 -17.76
CA PHE A 227 -4.80 18.65 -17.19
C PHE A 227 -4.24 19.95 -17.78
N THR A 228 -4.97 20.67 -18.62
CA THR A 228 -4.49 21.89 -19.32
C THR A 228 -3.85 22.90 -18.37
N LEU A 229 -4.52 23.24 -17.26
CA LEU A 229 -4.01 24.23 -16.30
C LEU A 229 -2.72 23.75 -15.60
N LEU A 230 -2.61 22.45 -15.32
CA LEU A 230 -1.39 21.87 -14.74
C LEU A 230 -0.24 21.93 -15.74
N ILE A 231 -0.51 21.60 -17.00
CA ILE A 231 0.45 21.61 -18.10
C ILE A 231 0.97 23.03 -18.36
N GLU A 232 0.06 24.00 -18.49
CA GLU A 232 0.42 25.41 -18.66
C GLU A 232 1.27 25.92 -17.49
N LYS A 233 0.89 25.56 -16.26
CA LYS A 233 1.68 25.90 -15.07
C LYS A 233 3.08 25.30 -15.15
N ALA A 234 3.22 24.02 -15.51
CA ALA A 234 4.51 23.36 -15.64
C ALA A 234 5.42 24.01 -16.70
N LEU A 235 4.86 24.48 -17.83
CA LEU A 235 5.60 25.20 -18.86
C LEU A 235 6.13 26.56 -18.38
N GLN A 236 5.41 27.24 -17.49
CA GLN A 236 5.81 28.54 -16.92
C GLN A 236 6.87 28.41 -15.82
N LEU A 237 7.00 27.24 -15.18
CA LEU A 237 7.94 27.03 -14.08
C LEU A 237 9.39 26.85 -14.55
N PRO A 238 10.39 27.08 -13.69
CA PRO A 238 11.80 26.88 -14.05
C PRO A 238 12.09 25.45 -14.52
N GLU A 239 13.10 25.29 -15.37
CA GLU A 239 13.61 23.96 -15.71
C GLU A 239 14.36 23.36 -14.51
N ALA A 240 14.17 22.07 -14.30
CA ALA A 240 14.93 21.31 -13.33
C ALA A 240 16.27 20.87 -13.92
N ASN A 241 17.28 20.78 -13.06
CA ASN A 241 18.52 20.07 -13.34
C ASN A 241 19.08 19.52 -12.02
N MET A 242 18.72 18.29 -11.68
CA MET A 242 19.28 17.57 -10.55
C MET A 242 19.86 16.25 -11.06
N GLN A 243 21.14 16.03 -10.77
CA GLN A 243 21.85 14.81 -11.11
C GLN A 243 21.79 13.84 -9.93
N SER A 244 21.66 12.55 -10.24
CA SER A 244 21.66 11.46 -9.28
C SER A 244 21.96 10.16 -10.01
N ASP A 245 22.78 9.31 -9.40
CA ASP A 245 23.06 7.94 -9.86
C ASP A 245 22.24 6.89 -9.09
N GLU A 246 21.40 7.34 -8.14
CA GLU A 246 20.51 6.46 -7.38
C GLU A 246 19.49 5.78 -8.30
N THR A 247 19.20 4.51 -8.03
CA THR A 247 18.17 3.76 -8.75
C THR A 247 17.34 2.92 -7.79
N LEU A 248 16.10 2.64 -8.18
CA LEU A 248 15.17 1.76 -7.48
C LEU A 248 14.72 0.63 -8.39
N LEU A 249 14.38 -0.51 -7.82
CA LEU A 249 13.86 -1.67 -8.53
C LEU A 249 12.36 -1.83 -8.24
N THR A 250 11.54 -2.02 -9.28
CA THR A 250 10.09 -2.26 -9.16
C THR A 250 9.58 -3.14 -10.31
N GLY A 251 8.30 -3.53 -10.28
CA GLY A 251 7.64 -4.23 -11.39
C GLY A 251 7.58 -5.75 -11.28
N PHE A 252 7.72 -6.31 -10.07
CA PHE A 252 7.62 -7.76 -9.83
C PHE A 252 6.17 -8.16 -9.55
N HIS A 253 5.25 -7.90 -10.47
CA HIS A 253 3.85 -8.34 -10.31
C HIS A 253 3.75 -9.87 -10.12
N HIS A 254 2.69 -10.39 -9.49
CA HIS A 254 2.59 -11.84 -9.27
C HIS A 254 2.64 -12.65 -10.57
N GLN A 255 2.10 -12.18 -11.69
CA GLN A 255 2.21 -12.91 -12.95
C GLN A 255 3.66 -12.98 -13.45
N THR A 256 4.42 -11.90 -13.26
CA THR A 256 5.86 -11.84 -13.54
C THR A 256 6.65 -12.80 -12.63
N VAL A 257 6.35 -12.82 -11.34
CA VAL A 257 7.00 -13.73 -10.37
C VAL A 257 6.62 -15.19 -10.65
N LEU A 258 5.35 -15.45 -10.98
CA LEU A 258 4.89 -16.80 -11.34
C LEU A 258 5.51 -17.29 -12.65
N GLY A 259 5.93 -16.39 -13.53
CA GLY A 259 6.72 -16.74 -14.72
C GLY A 259 8.05 -17.43 -14.40
N ILE A 260 8.63 -17.17 -13.21
CA ILE A 260 9.83 -17.84 -12.70
C ILE A 260 9.51 -18.88 -11.61
N ALA A 261 8.24 -19.25 -11.42
CA ALA A 261 7.84 -20.20 -10.39
C ALA A 261 8.59 -21.54 -10.45
N PRO A 262 8.84 -22.17 -11.63
CA PRO A 262 9.60 -23.43 -11.67
C PRO A 262 11.00 -23.31 -11.04
N GLU A 263 11.73 -22.24 -11.35
CA GLU A 263 13.06 -21.97 -10.78
C GLU A 263 12.98 -21.71 -9.27
N VAL A 264 11.96 -20.97 -8.83
CA VAL A 264 11.72 -20.69 -7.41
C VAL A 264 11.39 -21.97 -6.64
N ILE A 265 10.52 -22.82 -7.18
CA ILE A 265 10.15 -24.11 -6.58
C ILE A 265 11.37 -25.02 -6.46
N GLU A 266 12.17 -25.14 -7.52
CA GLU A 266 13.41 -25.91 -7.51
C GLU A 266 14.41 -25.36 -6.48
N ALA A 267 14.61 -24.05 -6.42
CA ALA A 267 15.50 -23.43 -5.47
C ALA A 267 15.06 -23.65 -4.00
N VAL A 268 13.75 -23.69 -3.72
CA VAL A 268 13.23 -24.06 -2.40
C VAL A 268 13.47 -25.55 -2.11
N LYS A 269 13.18 -26.45 -3.07
CA LYS A 269 13.41 -27.91 -2.90
C LYS A 269 14.88 -28.25 -2.68
N ASP A 270 15.79 -27.53 -3.34
CA ASP A 270 17.24 -27.66 -3.20
C ASP A 270 17.79 -27.00 -1.90
N GLY A 271 16.94 -26.32 -1.13
CA GLY A 271 17.35 -25.57 0.05
C GLY A 271 18.19 -24.31 -0.23
N LYS A 272 18.23 -23.84 -1.48
CA LYS A 272 18.88 -22.58 -1.90
C LYS A 272 18.08 -21.36 -1.42
N ILE A 273 16.75 -21.46 -1.46
CA ILE A 273 15.85 -20.53 -0.77
C ILE A 273 15.35 -21.20 0.49
N LYS A 274 15.67 -20.62 1.64
CA LYS A 274 15.24 -21.13 2.95
C LYS A 274 13.93 -20.52 3.42
N ARG A 275 13.68 -19.25 3.10
CA ARG A 275 12.50 -18.52 3.58
C ARG A 275 12.22 -17.26 2.76
N PHE A 276 10.95 -16.99 2.53
CA PHE A 276 10.45 -15.72 2.00
C PHE A 276 10.05 -14.79 3.14
N PHE A 277 10.34 -13.51 3.00
CA PHE A 277 9.91 -12.47 3.92
C PHE A 277 9.00 -11.49 3.20
N VAL A 278 7.72 -11.49 3.56
CA VAL A 278 6.79 -10.44 3.14
C VAL A 278 6.97 -9.26 4.09
N ILE A 279 7.81 -8.30 3.70
CA ILE A 279 8.02 -7.05 4.44
C ILE A 279 7.26 -5.95 3.71
N ALA A 280 6.06 -5.62 4.16
CA ALA A 280 5.14 -4.79 3.40
C ALA A 280 4.39 -3.78 4.27
N GLY A 281 3.65 -2.88 3.63
CA GLY A 281 2.73 -1.97 4.30
C GLY A 281 3.17 -0.51 4.31
N CYS A 282 2.61 0.29 5.20
CA CYS A 282 2.71 1.76 5.10
C CYS A 282 3.80 2.35 5.98
N ASP A 283 4.58 3.29 5.44
CA ASP A 283 5.57 4.04 6.19
C ASP A 283 4.94 5.22 6.96
N ALA A 284 5.59 5.60 8.07
CA ALA A 284 5.21 6.71 8.92
C ALA A 284 6.45 7.47 9.42
N PRO A 285 6.33 8.77 9.76
CA PRO A 285 7.43 9.53 10.36
C PRO A 285 7.97 8.89 11.65
N GLY A 286 9.24 9.16 11.94
CA GLY A 286 9.89 8.73 13.18
C GLY A 286 10.73 7.46 13.03
N LYS A 287 11.17 6.95 14.18
CA LYS A 287 12.15 5.85 14.29
C LYS A 287 11.56 4.44 14.19
N GLY A 288 10.24 4.29 14.33
CA GLY A 288 9.61 2.95 14.24
C GLY A 288 9.88 2.24 12.92
N GLY A 289 10.14 2.99 11.84
CA GLY A 289 10.56 2.44 10.55
C GLY A 289 11.98 1.84 10.52
N GLU A 290 12.83 2.12 11.51
CA GLU A 290 14.22 1.61 11.58
C GLU A 290 14.24 0.08 11.75
N TYR A 291 13.26 -0.48 12.48
CA TYR A 291 13.07 -1.93 12.61
C TYR A 291 13.03 -2.63 11.24
N TYR A 292 12.24 -2.12 10.29
CA TYR A 292 12.05 -2.78 8.99
C TYR A 292 13.31 -2.70 8.13
N ARG A 293 14.07 -1.60 8.23
CA ARG A 293 15.36 -1.50 7.56
C ARG A 293 16.35 -2.49 8.16
N GLU A 294 16.47 -2.53 9.49
CA GLU A 294 17.35 -3.46 10.19
C GLU A 294 17.02 -4.90 9.84
N LEU A 295 15.73 -5.28 9.88
CA LEU A 295 15.28 -6.61 9.49
C LEU A 295 15.69 -6.91 8.06
N ALA A 296 15.23 -6.12 7.08
CA ALA A 296 15.45 -6.38 5.66
C ALA A 296 16.95 -6.49 5.31
N THR A 297 17.79 -5.62 5.86
CA THR A 297 19.24 -5.60 5.58
C THR A 297 20.04 -6.65 6.34
N SER A 298 19.46 -7.28 7.38
CA SER A 298 20.12 -8.35 8.15
C SER A 298 19.78 -9.76 7.66
N LEU A 299 18.83 -9.90 6.72
CA LEU A 299 18.38 -11.19 6.25
C LEU A 299 19.49 -11.98 5.52
N PRO A 300 19.66 -13.29 5.79
CA PRO A 300 20.65 -14.14 5.13
C PRO A 300 20.49 -14.19 3.60
N PRO A 301 21.57 -14.42 2.83
CA PRO A 301 21.53 -14.53 1.36
C PRO A 301 20.53 -15.55 0.80
N GLU A 302 20.19 -16.59 1.57
CA GLU A 302 19.24 -17.65 1.19
C GLU A 302 17.76 -17.25 1.37
N THR A 303 17.48 -15.95 1.50
CA THR A 303 16.13 -15.42 1.70
C THR A 303 15.73 -14.46 0.59
N VAL A 304 14.41 -14.38 0.34
CA VAL A 304 13.81 -13.49 -0.65
C VAL A 304 12.81 -12.55 0.03
N ILE A 305 12.92 -11.26 -0.23
CA ILE A 305 12.02 -10.20 0.25
C ILE A 305 10.96 -9.93 -0.81
N LEU A 306 9.69 -10.10 -0.44
CA LEU A 306 8.54 -9.62 -1.19
C LEU A 306 7.99 -8.38 -0.51
N THR A 307 7.80 -7.28 -1.25
CA THR A 307 7.30 -6.04 -0.67
C THR A 307 6.24 -5.38 -1.53
N THR A 308 5.39 -4.60 -0.87
CA THR A 308 4.42 -3.70 -1.49
C THR A 308 4.35 -2.43 -0.66
N SER A 309 3.69 -1.40 -1.20
CA SER A 309 3.33 -0.19 -0.45
C SER A 309 4.52 0.68 -0.06
N CYS A 310 4.27 1.88 0.50
CA CYS A 310 5.31 2.87 0.72
C CYS A 310 6.33 2.52 1.83
N GLY A 311 6.06 1.51 2.66
CA GLY A 311 7.02 0.96 3.63
C GLY A 311 8.33 0.51 2.98
N LYS A 312 8.28 0.12 1.69
CA LYS A 312 9.46 -0.24 0.90
C LYS A 312 10.57 0.82 0.92
N PHE A 313 10.22 2.11 1.04
CA PHE A 313 11.20 3.20 1.02
C PHE A 313 12.13 3.23 2.25
N ARG A 314 11.92 2.33 3.23
CA ARG A 314 12.86 2.10 4.33
C ARG A 314 14.06 1.24 3.93
N PHE A 315 13.97 0.45 2.86
CA PHE A 315 14.96 -0.55 2.52
C PHE A 315 15.13 -0.84 1.02
N ASN A 316 14.39 -0.18 0.14
CA ASN A 316 14.47 -0.38 -1.33
C ASN A 316 15.66 0.32 -2.00
N ASP A 317 16.45 1.08 -1.25
CA ASP A 317 17.70 1.71 -1.66
C ASP A 317 18.90 0.74 -1.62
N VAL A 318 18.68 -0.50 -1.20
CA VAL A 318 19.71 -1.54 -1.03
C VAL A 318 19.68 -2.51 -2.21
N ASP A 319 20.85 -2.84 -2.74
CA ASP A 319 21.00 -3.93 -3.69
C ASP A 319 21.17 -5.25 -2.94
N TYR A 320 20.14 -6.09 -2.98
CA TYR A 320 20.13 -7.38 -2.30
C TYR A 320 20.77 -8.50 -3.12
N GLY A 321 21.08 -8.27 -4.41
CA GLY A 321 21.59 -9.28 -5.32
C GLY A 321 20.58 -10.40 -5.63
N THR A 322 21.11 -11.55 -6.03
CA THR A 322 20.35 -12.79 -6.28
C THR A 322 20.61 -13.83 -5.20
N VAL A 323 19.72 -14.81 -5.10
CA VAL A 323 19.91 -15.96 -4.21
C VAL A 323 21.13 -16.76 -4.69
N PRO A 324 22.09 -17.11 -3.81
CA PRO A 324 23.33 -17.78 -4.20
C PRO A 324 23.10 -19.03 -5.06
N GLY A 325 23.80 -19.10 -6.19
CA GLY A 325 23.68 -20.23 -7.13
C GLY A 325 22.42 -20.21 -8.01
N THR A 326 21.69 -19.09 -8.05
CA THR A 326 20.50 -18.89 -8.91
C THR A 326 20.51 -17.49 -9.53
N ASN A 327 19.58 -17.24 -10.45
CA ASN A 327 19.29 -15.91 -10.98
C ASN A 327 18.10 -15.23 -10.29
N ILE A 328 17.56 -15.81 -9.21
CA ILE A 328 16.35 -15.32 -8.53
C ILE A 328 16.70 -14.07 -7.73
N PRO A 329 16.06 -12.91 -8.00
CA PRO A 329 16.28 -11.69 -7.22
C PRO A 329 15.89 -11.87 -5.76
N ARG A 330 16.73 -11.37 -4.84
CA ARG A 330 16.42 -11.39 -3.40
C ARG A 330 15.44 -10.31 -2.96
N TYR A 331 15.14 -9.34 -3.82
CA TYR A 331 14.19 -8.28 -3.55
C TYR A 331 13.23 -8.14 -4.71
N MET A 332 11.93 -8.23 -4.41
CA MET A 332 10.86 -8.13 -5.39
C MET A 332 9.80 -7.15 -4.88
N ASP A 333 9.76 -5.96 -5.49
CA ASP A 333 8.69 -5.00 -5.28
C ASP A 333 7.51 -5.30 -6.19
N LEU A 334 6.42 -5.80 -5.58
CA LEU A 334 5.21 -6.23 -6.29
C LEU A 334 4.25 -5.07 -6.60
N GLY A 335 4.53 -3.86 -6.10
CA GLY A 335 3.82 -2.65 -6.48
C GLY A 335 3.22 -1.85 -5.32
N GLN A 336 2.04 -1.27 -5.57
CA GLN A 336 1.31 -0.42 -4.63
C GLN A 336 0.69 -1.25 -3.49
N CYS A 337 0.08 -0.59 -2.51
CA CYS A 337 -0.66 -1.29 -1.47
C CYS A 337 -1.79 -2.22 -1.97
N ASN A 338 -2.51 -1.87 -3.03
CA ASN A 338 -3.48 -2.79 -3.65
C ASN A 338 -2.84 -4.07 -4.21
N ASN A 339 -1.54 -4.03 -4.56
CA ASN A 339 -0.83 -5.21 -5.03
C ASN A 339 -0.46 -6.16 -3.89
N SER A 340 -0.86 -5.94 -2.63
CA SER A 340 -0.75 -6.96 -1.58
C SER A 340 -1.55 -8.23 -1.92
N VAL A 341 -2.52 -8.17 -2.83
CA VAL A 341 -3.12 -9.40 -3.39
C VAL A 341 -2.12 -10.26 -4.17
N SER A 342 -1.07 -9.66 -4.73
CA SER A 342 0.01 -10.39 -5.42
C SER A 342 0.76 -11.32 -4.46
N THR A 343 0.99 -10.92 -3.20
CA THR A 343 1.67 -11.81 -2.23
C THR A 343 0.80 -13.04 -1.91
N VAL A 344 -0.51 -12.85 -1.79
CA VAL A 344 -1.48 -13.94 -1.58
C VAL A 344 -1.49 -14.88 -2.78
N LYS A 345 -1.54 -14.35 -4.00
CA LYS A 345 -1.52 -15.16 -5.23
C LYS A 345 -0.24 -15.96 -5.39
N ILE A 346 0.92 -15.36 -5.08
CA ILE A 346 2.21 -16.07 -5.07
C ILE A 346 2.21 -17.18 -4.02
N ALA A 347 1.78 -16.89 -2.78
CA ALA A 347 1.72 -17.87 -1.72
C ALA A 347 0.76 -19.02 -2.07
N ALA A 348 -0.42 -18.75 -2.61
CA ALA A 348 -1.37 -19.78 -3.03
C ALA A 348 -0.77 -20.71 -4.10
N ALA A 349 -0.06 -20.16 -5.09
CA ALA A 349 0.58 -20.96 -6.13
C ALA A 349 1.75 -21.81 -5.59
N LEU A 350 2.52 -21.28 -4.63
CA LEU A 350 3.56 -22.05 -3.95
C LEU A 350 2.96 -23.18 -3.11
N ALA A 351 1.89 -22.90 -2.35
CA ALA A 351 1.17 -23.89 -1.55
C ALA A 351 0.66 -25.05 -2.43
N GLU A 352 0.06 -24.73 -3.58
CA GLU A 352 -0.35 -25.73 -4.56
C GLU A 352 0.83 -26.54 -5.11
N ALA A 353 1.95 -25.89 -5.44
CA ALA A 353 3.14 -26.57 -5.96
C ALA A 353 3.85 -27.48 -4.94
N PHE A 354 3.71 -27.19 -3.64
CA PHE A 354 4.25 -28.01 -2.55
C PHE A 354 3.24 -28.99 -1.95
N ASP A 355 1.98 -28.96 -2.41
CA ASP A 355 0.87 -29.75 -1.85
C ASP A 355 0.75 -29.57 -0.33
N CYS A 356 0.80 -28.32 0.14
CA CYS A 356 0.71 -27.99 1.56
C CYS A 356 -0.25 -26.81 1.83
N PRO A 357 -0.76 -26.68 3.06
CA PRO A 357 -1.47 -25.48 3.49
C PRO A 357 -0.60 -24.21 3.37
N ILE A 358 -1.23 -23.07 3.09
CA ILE A 358 -0.52 -21.78 2.92
C ILE A 358 0.31 -21.36 4.14
N ASN A 359 -0.15 -21.70 5.36
CA ASN A 359 0.54 -21.40 6.61
C ASN A 359 1.74 -22.33 6.89
N GLU A 360 1.90 -23.43 6.13
CA GLU A 360 3.07 -24.32 6.21
C GLU A 360 4.18 -23.92 5.24
N LEU A 361 3.95 -22.91 4.40
CA LEU A 361 4.98 -22.38 3.53
C LEU A 361 6.12 -21.75 4.33
N PRO A 362 7.36 -21.77 3.81
CA PRO A 362 8.49 -21.08 4.42
C PRO A 362 8.37 -19.56 4.15
N VAL A 363 7.31 -18.93 4.63
CA VAL A 363 6.98 -17.52 4.47
C VAL A 363 6.84 -16.90 5.85
N SER A 364 7.43 -15.73 6.05
CA SER A 364 7.24 -14.90 7.24
C SER A 364 6.68 -13.55 6.85
N ILE A 365 5.61 -13.12 7.52
CA ILE A 365 4.87 -11.91 7.17
C ILE A 365 5.10 -10.85 8.23
N VAL A 366 5.63 -9.70 7.82
CA VAL A 366 6.00 -8.59 8.70
C VAL A 366 5.44 -7.29 8.12
N LEU A 367 4.39 -6.77 8.74
CA LEU A 367 3.60 -5.66 8.23
C LEU A 367 3.83 -4.37 9.03
N SER A 368 4.15 -3.33 8.29
CA SER A 368 4.05 -1.94 8.74
C SER A 368 2.67 -1.37 8.45
N TRP A 369 2.16 -0.50 9.30
CA TRP A 369 0.88 0.15 9.05
C TRP A 369 0.91 1.62 9.46
N PHE A 370 -0.01 2.39 8.86
CA PHE A 370 -0.18 3.82 9.14
C PHE A 370 -1.63 4.24 8.94
N GLU A 371 -2.22 3.90 7.80
CA GLU A 371 -3.54 4.36 7.39
C GLU A 371 -4.48 3.20 7.03
N GLN A 372 -5.65 3.53 6.52
CA GLN A 372 -6.81 2.65 6.50
C GLN A 372 -6.79 1.57 5.42
N LYS A 373 -6.03 1.76 4.32
CA LYS A 373 -5.83 0.68 3.33
C LYS A 373 -5.06 -0.49 3.95
N ALA A 374 -4.10 -0.22 4.83
CA ALA A 374 -3.40 -1.27 5.58
C ALA A 374 -4.36 -2.07 6.50
N VAL A 375 -5.36 -1.43 7.10
CA VAL A 375 -6.39 -2.12 7.91
C VAL A 375 -7.23 -3.06 7.05
N ALA A 376 -7.64 -2.60 5.86
CA ALA A 376 -8.37 -3.44 4.91
C ALA A 376 -7.55 -4.66 4.46
N ILE A 377 -6.25 -4.47 4.17
CA ILE A 377 -5.34 -5.55 3.81
C ILE A 377 -5.22 -6.56 4.96
N LEU A 378 -5.03 -6.11 6.20
CA LEU A 378 -4.90 -6.98 7.36
C LEU A 378 -6.15 -7.84 7.57
N LEU A 379 -7.35 -7.23 7.53
CA LEU A 379 -8.61 -7.99 7.58
C LEU A 379 -8.75 -8.95 6.39
N GLY A 380 -8.26 -8.55 5.20
CA GLY A 380 -8.20 -9.42 4.04
C GLY A 380 -7.39 -10.69 4.32
N LEU A 381 -6.19 -10.56 4.89
CA LEU A 381 -5.34 -11.69 5.26
C LEU A 381 -6.01 -12.59 6.31
N PHE A 382 -6.60 -12.01 7.35
CA PHE A 382 -7.35 -12.79 8.35
C PHE A 382 -8.55 -13.52 7.74
N SER A 383 -9.27 -12.91 6.80
CA SER A 383 -10.39 -13.56 6.12
C SER A 383 -10.00 -14.76 5.25
N LEU A 384 -8.72 -14.85 4.89
CA LEU A 384 -8.10 -15.98 4.20
C LEU A 384 -7.51 -17.03 5.15
N GLY A 385 -7.58 -16.80 6.47
CA GLY A 385 -7.01 -17.69 7.48
C GLY A 385 -5.49 -17.61 7.60
N ILE A 386 -4.87 -16.52 7.14
CA ILE A 386 -3.44 -16.29 7.31
C ILE A 386 -3.13 -16.03 8.78
N GLN A 387 -2.12 -16.73 9.29
CA GLN A 387 -1.67 -16.65 10.68
C GLN A 387 -0.23 -16.13 10.78
N ASP A 388 0.27 -15.97 12.00
CA ASP A 388 1.68 -15.65 12.31
C ASP A 388 2.17 -14.30 11.75
N ILE A 389 1.24 -13.37 11.54
CA ILE A 389 1.55 -12.02 11.05
C ILE A 389 2.22 -11.23 12.17
N ARG A 390 3.40 -10.67 11.90
CA ARG A 390 4.02 -9.66 12.75
C ARG A 390 3.60 -8.27 12.32
N ILE A 391 3.19 -7.41 13.26
CA ILE A 391 2.73 -6.04 12.97
C ILE A 391 3.37 -4.99 13.89
N GLY A 392 3.65 -3.81 13.33
CA GLY A 392 4.13 -2.67 14.10
C GLY A 392 4.24 -1.37 13.31
N PRO A 393 4.93 -0.35 13.85
CA PRO A 393 5.77 -0.37 15.05
C PRO A 393 5.02 -0.26 16.38
N LYS A 394 3.71 -0.01 16.34
CA LYS A 394 2.84 -0.04 17.52
C LYS A 394 1.46 -0.58 17.15
N PRO A 395 0.71 -1.18 18.09
CA PRO A 395 -0.67 -1.57 17.84
C PRO A 395 -1.55 -0.33 17.56
N PRO A 396 -2.66 -0.49 16.80
CA PRO A 396 -3.62 0.58 16.63
C PRO A 396 -4.35 0.96 17.92
N GLU A 397 -4.44 2.25 18.23
CA GLU A 397 -5.14 2.77 19.42
C GLU A 397 -6.64 2.44 19.46
N PHE A 398 -7.23 2.11 18.30
CA PHE A 398 -8.64 1.73 18.18
C PHE A 398 -8.88 0.23 18.41
N ILE A 399 -7.83 -0.56 18.65
CA ILE A 399 -7.94 -1.96 19.04
C ILE A 399 -7.92 -2.03 20.56
N SER A 400 -9.02 -2.49 21.17
CA SER A 400 -9.07 -2.74 22.62
C SER A 400 -8.24 -3.96 23.00
N GLU A 401 -7.88 -4.10 24.28
CA GLU A 401 -7.13 -5.27 24.77
C GLU A 401 -7.86 -6.59 24.47
N GLY A 402 -9.17 -6.64 24.71
CA GLY A 402 -9.97 -7.83 24.41
C GLY A 402 -10.05 -8.17 22.91
N VAL A 403 -10.09 -7.17 22.03
CA VAL A 403 -10.05 -7.43 20.58
C VAL A 403 -8.65 -7.88 20.15
N LEU A 404 -7.59 -7.30 20.74
CA LEU A 404 -6.23 -7.75 20.48
C LEU A 404 -6.06 -9.22 20.90
N GLU A 405 -6.51 -9.61 22.10
CA GLU A 405 -6.46 -10.99 22.58
C GLU A 405 -7.15 -11.95 21.61
N VAL A 406 -8.35 -11.62 21.12
CA VAL A 406 -9.04 -12.43 20.09
C VAL A 406 -8.20 -12.58 18.81
N LEU A 407 -7.55 -11.51 18.34
CA LEU A 407 -6.68 -11.57 17.17
C LEU A 407 -5.43 -12.42 17.41
N GLN A 408 -4.89 -12.41 18.62
CA GLN A 408 -3.74 -13.23 19.02
C GLN A 408 -4.15 -14.70 19.12
N ASP A 409 -5.26 -15.02 19.78
CA ASP A 409 -5.74 -16.39 19.96
C ASP A 409 -6.19 -17.02 18.64
N THR A 410 -6.81 -16.23 17.75
CA THR A 410 -7.39 -16.75 16.50
C THR A 410 -6.37 -16.83 15.36
N PHE A 411 -5.51 -15.82 15.23
CA PHE A 411 -4.61 -15.67 14.07
C PHE A 411 -3.12 -15.69 14.44
N ASN A 412 -2.79 -15.86 15.72
CA ASN A 412 -1.43 -15.68 16.24
C ASN A 412 -0.80 -14.35 15.76
N LEU A 413 -1.56 -13.25 15.90
CA LEU A 413 -1.04 -11.92 15.61
C LEU A 413 0.08 -11.57 16.60
N ILE A 414 1.24 -11.19 16.08
CA ILE A 414 2.42 -10.91 16.90
C ILE A 414 2.77 -9.43 16.78
N LEU A 415 2.90 -8.73 17.90
CA LEU A 415 3.48 -7.38 17.90
C LEU A 415 5.00 -7.50 17.76
N ILE A 416 5.60 -6.70 16.88
CA ILE A 416 7.06 -6.71 16.68
C ILE A 416 7.80 -6.30 17.95
N THR A 417 9.02 -6.80 18.10
CA THR A 417 9.92 -6.45 19.20
C THR A 417 11.17 -5.71 18.70
N ASN A 418 12.27 -6.41 18.49
CA ASN A 418 13.50 -5.94 17.86
C ASN A 418 13.82 -6.81 16.65
N ALA A 419 14.42 -6.20 15.62
CA ALA A 419 14.58 -6.86 14.33
C ALA A 419 15.41 -8.15 14.43
N LYS A 420 16.48 -8.15 15.22
CA LYS A 420 17.33 -9.33 15.42
C LYS A 420 16.57 -10.52 16.03
N GLY A 421 15.90 -10.31 17.18
CA GLY A 421 15.19 -11.39 17.86
C GLY A 421 14.00 -11.92 17.06
N ASP A 422 13.26 -11.03 16.41
CA ASP A 422 12.15 -11.43 15.53
C ASP A 422 12.67 -12.20 14.30
N MET A 423 13.78 -11.78 13.71
CA MET A 423 14.44 -12.47 12.59
C MET A 423 14.90 -13.88 13.00
N GLU A 424 15.59 -14.02 14.13
CA GLU A 424 16.04 -15.32 14.64
C GLU A 424 14.85 -16.27 14.87
N THR A 425 13.75 -15.75 15.42
CA THR A 425 12.51 -16.52 15.60
C THR A 425 11.93 -16.97 14.26
N MET A 426 11.77 -16.04 13.30
CA MET A 426 11.20 -16.35 11.98
C MET A 426 12.06 -17.33 11.16
N LEU A 427 13.39 -17.25 11.28
CA LEU A 427 14.32 -18.19 10.61
C LEU A 427 14.34 -19.59 11.24
N SER A 428 13.80 -19.74 12.45
CA SER A 428 13.74 -21.02 13.16
C SER A 428 12.45 -21.82 12.91
N LEU A 429 11.43 -21.17 12.33
CA LEU A 429 10.24 -21.82 11.78
C LEU A 429 10.61 -22.57 10.51
#